data_AF-A0A9X9F241-F1
#
_entry.id   AF-A0A9X9F241-F1
#
_cell.length_a   1.000
_cell.length_b   1.000
_cell.length_c   1.000
_cell.angle_alpha   90.00
_cell.angle_beta   90.00
_cell.angle_gamma   90.00
#
_symmetry.space_group_name_H-M   'P 1'
#
loop_
_entity.id
_entity.type
_entity.pdbx_description
1 polymer ?
#
loop_
_entity_poly.entity_id
_entity_poly.type
_entity_poly.pdbx_seq_one_letter_code
_entity_poly.pdbx_strand_id
1 'polypeptide(L)'
;TEAMKILVGDYESLRGTMLSFDIWNNQYLSLKVNRQKKNTCPSCGNTRTYPSLTFEAQMKTEVLCGRNTVQIRPGIKRVLHLEEVQKRLQKSVLVQKTPYLLSFLIDEYRFVLFTDGRAFIHGTNDVKIAKRLYAKYIG
;
A
#
# COMPACT_ATOMS: atom_id res chain seq x y z
N THR A 1 5.57 5.90 -26.80
CA THR A 1 5.77 4.81 -27.79
C THR A 1 6.81 3.76 -27.38
N GLU A 2 7.31 3.74 -26.12
CA GLU A 2 8.35 2.78 -25.70
C GLU A 2 7.94 1.29 -25.87
N ALA A 3 6.67 0.96 -25.64
CA ALA A 3 6.17 -0.41 -25.84
C ALA A 3 6.29 -0.88 -27.30
N MET A 4 6.06 0.01 -28.26
CA MET A 4 6.15 -0.34 -29.69
C MET A 4 7.60 -0.58 -30.11
N LYS A 5 8.55 0.21 -29.58
CA LYS A 5 9.99 -0.03 -29.77
C LYS A 5 10.40 -1.42 -29.27
N ILE A 6 9.91 -1.83 -28.09
CA ILE A 6 10.13 -3.18 -27.56
C ILE A 6 9.53 -4.25 -28.48
N LEU A 7 8.28 -4.08 -28.93
CA LEU A 7 7.59 -5.07 -29.76
C LEU A 7 8.29 -5.31 -31.11
N VAL A 8 8.94 -4.30 -31.68
CA VAL A 8 9.70 -4.42 -32.93
C VAL A 8 11.18 -4.74 -32.72
N GLY A 9 11.61 -4.94 -31.46
CA GLY A 9 13.00 -5.26 -31.12
C GLY A 9 13.98 -4.09 -31.18
N ASP A 10 13.50 -2.86 -31.29
CA ASP A 10 14.31 -1.64 -31.35
C ASP A 10 14.68 -1.15 -29.94
N TYR A 11 15.55 -1.92 -29.27
CA TYR A 11 15.98 -1.62 -27.90
C TYR A 11 16.95 -0.43 -27.81
N GLU A 12 17.70 -0.14 -28.88
CA GLU A 12 18.64 0.99 -28.95
C GLU A 12 17.92 2.34 -28.90
N SER A 13 16.71 2.41 -29.46
CA SER A 13 15.87 3.61 -29.41
C SER A 13 15.14 3.82 -28.08
N LEU A 14 15.29 2.93 -27.09
CA LEU A 14 14.66 3.09 -25.78
C LEU A 14 15.30 4.24 -25.02
N ARG A 15 14.45 5.07 -24.41
CA ARG A 15 14.89 6.27 -23.71
C ARG A 15 15.70 5.95 -22.44
N GLY A 16 15.43 4.81 -21.80
CA GLY A 16 16.14 4.38 -20.59
C GLY A 16 15.97 5.30 -19.36
N THR A 17 15.00 6.23 -19.38
CA THR A 17 14.65 7.11 -18.26
C THR A 17 13.18 6.95 -17.87
N MET A 18 12.80 7.42 -16.69
CA MET A 18 11.40 7.62 -16.28
C MET A 18 10.94 9.00 -16.76
N LEU A 19 9.78 9.08 -17.41
CA LEU A 19 9.20 10.35 -17.89
C LEU A 19 8.04 10.73 -17.00
N SER A 20 8.02 11.98 -16.57
CA SER A 20 6.85 12.59 -15.97
C SER A 20 6.50 13.85 -16.75
N PHE A 21 5.22 14.01 -17.05
CA PHE A 21 4.67 15.21 -17.65
C PHE A 21 3.52 15.70 -16.77
N ASP A 22 3.61 16.95 -16.35
CA ASP A 22 2.49 17.68 -15.79
C ASP A 22 1.96 18.62 -16.88
N ILE A 23 0.83 18.27 -17.46
CA ILE A 23 0.22 19.02 -18.57
C ILE A 23 -0.32 20.36 -18.08
N TRP A 24 -0.82 20.41 -16.85
CA TRP A 24 -1.47 21.60 -16.30
C TRP A 24 -0.47 22.72 -16.06
N ASN A 25 0.69 22.38 -15.50
CA ASN A 25 1.78 23.31 -15.26
C ASN A 25 2.82 23.35 -16.39
N ASN A 26 2.57 22.61 -17.48
CA ASN A 26 3.47 22.43 -18.61
C ASN A 26 4.91 22.05 -18.19
N GLN A 27 5.04 21.12 -17.23
CA GLN A 27 6.33 20.66 -16.72
C GLN A 27 6.72 19.31 -17.32
N TYR A 28 8.03 19.18 -17.58
CA TYR A 28 8.64 17.97 -18.12
C TYR A 28 9.81 17.53 -17.26
N LEU A 29 9.82 16.25 -16.87
CA LEU A 29 10.87 15.66 -16.07
C LEU A 29 11.30 14.30 -16.63
N SER A 30 12.62 14.15 -16.85
CA SER A 30 13.24 12.92 -17.32
C SER A 30 14.32 12.48 -16.33
N LEU A 31 14.13 11.31 -15.70
CA LEU A 31 15.01 10.82 -14.63
C LEU A 31 15.67 9.49 -14.99
N LYS A 32 17.00 9.41 -14.86
CA LYS A 32 17.72 8.12 -14.94
C LYS A 32 17.49 7.32 -13.66
N VAL A 33 16.68 6.26 -13.75
CA VAL A 33 16.36 5.38 -12.60
C VAL A 33 17.33 4.20 -12.47
N ASN A 34 18.17 3.94 -13.48
CA ASN A 34 19.04 2.76 -13.54
C ASN A 34 20.02 2.68 -12.35
N ARG A 35 20.40 3.82 -11.75
CA ARG A 35 21.27 3.88 -10.57
C ARG A 35 20.59 3.40 -9.27
N GLN A 36 19.27 3.28 -9.25
CA GLN A 36 18.52 2.77 -8.08
C GLN A 36 18.53 1.24 -8.00
N LYS A 37 18.98 0.56 -9.06
CA LYS A 37 19.11 -0.90 -9.07
C LYS A 37 20.25 -1.34 -8.16
N LYS A 38 19.91 -1.96 -7.04
CA LYS A 38 20.88 -2.61 -6.14
C LYS A 38 21.04 -4.08 -6.52
N ASN A 39 22.27 -4.58 -6.53
CA ASN A 39 22.54 -6.01 -6.77
C ASN A 39 21.86 -6.91 -5.73
N THR A 40 21.62 -6.38 -4.52
CA THR A 40 20.93 -7.03 -3.40
C THR A 40 19.41 -6.86 -3.43
N CYS A 41 18.84 -6.19 -4.43
CA CYS A 41 17.39 -6.00 -4.49
C CYS A 41 16.67 -7.34 -4.73
N PRO A 42 15.70 -7.73 -3.88
CA PRO A 42 15.03 -9.04 -4.00
C PRO A 42 14.11 -9.15 -5.23
N SER A 43 13.85 -8.04 -5.94
CA SER A 43 13.00 -7.99 -7.13
C SER A 43 13.78 -7.84 -8.44
N CYS A 44 14.84 -7.02 -8.47
CA CYS A 44 15.58 -6.73 -9.71
C CYS A 44 17.09 -7.04 -9.65
N GLY A 45 17.59 -7.52 -8.50
CA GLY A 45 18.98 -7.92 -8.32
C GLY A 45 19.34 -9.22 -9.03
N ASN A 46 20.52 -9.75 -8.71
CA ASN A 46 21.03 -10.99 -9.29
C ASN A 46 20.27 -12.22 -8.76
N THR A 47 19.95 -12.21 -7.46
CA THR A 47 19.15 -13.25 -6.80
C THR A 47 17.74 -12.73 -6.56
N ARG A 48 16.78 -13.17 -7.37
CA ARG A 48 15.40 -12.67 -7.35
C ARG A 48 14.50 -13.65 -6.59
N THR A 49 13.95 -13.19 -5.47
CA THR A 49 13.07 -14.00 -4.61
C THR A 49 11.62 -13.49 -4.61
N TYR A 50 11.37 -12.28 -5.13
CA TYR A 50 10.05 -11.66 -5.25
C TYR A 50 9.17 -11.83 -3.99
N PRO A 51 9.64 -11.40 -2.81
CA PRO A 51 8.98 -11.71 -1.54
C PRO A 51 7.56 -11.17 -1.46
N SER A 52 7.24 -10.08 -2.16
CA SER A 52 5.89 -9.50 -2.21
C SER A 52 4.91 -10.26 -3.12
N LEU A 53 5.40 -11.17 -3.96
CA LEU A 53 4.56 -12.01 -4.84
C LEU A 53 4.23 -13.38 -4.22
N THR A 54 4.80 -13.72 -3.06
CA THR A 54 4.47 -14.98 -2.39
C THR A 54 3.05 -14.94 -1.84
N PHE A 55 2.43 -16.11 -1.73
CA PHE A 55 1.06 -16.23 -1.20
C PHE A 55 0.95 -15.73 0.24
N GLU A 56 1.99 -15.94 1.05
CA GLU A 56 2.07 -15.48 2.44
C GLU A 56 2.09 -13.95 2.53
N ALA A 57 2.73 -13.28 1.56
CA ALA A 57 2.85 -11.83 1.50
C ALA A 57 1.60 -11.13 0.97
N GLN A 58 0.56 -11.87 0.56
CA GLN A 58 -0.72 -11.30 0.15
C GLN A 58 -1.53 -10.82 1.36
N MET A 59 -2.20 -9.69 1.21
CA MET A 59 -3.17 -9.22 2.20
C MET A 59 -4.34 -10.21 2.26
N LYS A 60 -4.57 -10.78 3.44
CA LYS A 60 -5.68 -11.70 3.71
C LYS A 60 -6.84 -10.93 4.32
N THR A 61 -8.04 -11.34 3.96
CA THR A 61 -9.27 -10.72 4.45
C THR A 61 -10.30 -11.77 4.80
N GLU A 62 -11.02 -11.55 5.90
CA GLU A 62 -12.04 -12.47 6.39
C GLU A 62 -13.25 -11.67 6.85
N VAL A 63 -14.46 -12.08 6.44
CA VAL A 63 -15.71 -11.48 6.92
C VAL A 63 -16.07 -12.18 8.22
N LEU A 64 -16.24 -11.42 9.30
CA LEU A 64 -16.64 -11.96 10.60
C LEU A 64 -18.17 -12.05 10.63
N CYS A 65 -18.70 -13.24 10.37
CA CYS A 65 -20.13 -13.51 10.31
C CYS A 65 -20.88 -12.98 11.54
N GLY A 66 -22.03 -12.34 11.32
CA GLY A 66 -22.87 -11.77 12.37
C GLY A 66 -22.34 -10.49 13.02
N ARG A 67 -21.23 -9.91 12.53
CA ARG A 67 -20.60 -8.72 13.14
C ARG A 67 -20.53 -7.50 12.22
N ASN A 68 -21.03 -7.58 10.99
CA ASN A 68 -20.89 -6.54 9.97
C ASN A 68 -19.44 -5.98 9.92
N THR A 69 -18.46 -6.89 9.86
CA THR A 69 -17.05 -6.56 10.07
C THR A 69 -16.17 -7.35 9.13
N VAL A 70 -15.21 -6.68 8.50
CA VAL A 70 -14.10 -7.31 7.77
C VAL A 70 -12.83 -7.22 8.60
N GLN A 71 -12.17 -8.36 8.82
CA GLN A 71 -10.80 -8.41 9.31
C GLN A 71 -9.83 -8.31 8.14
N ILE A 72 -8.83 -7.44 8.28
CA ILE A 72 -7.71 -7.28 7.36
C ILE A 72 -6.44 -7.73 8.05
N ARG A 73 -5.66 -8.56 7.36
CA ARG A 73 -4.34 -9.00 7.78
C ARG A 73 -3.35 -8.62 6.68
N PRO A 74 -2.44 -7.67 6.92
CA PRO A 74 -1.40 -7.34 5.93
C PRO A 74 -0.53 -8.58 5.72
N GLY A 75 -0.13 -8.82 4.47
CA GLY A 75 0.67 -10.00 4.15
C GLY A 75 2.11 -9.91 4.62
N ILE A 76 2.64 -8.70 4.78
CA ILE A 76 3.92 -8.47 5.46
C ILE A 76 3.61 -8.02 6.88
N LYS A 77 4.04 -8.82 7.87
CA LYS A 77 4.00 -8.40 9.28
C LYS A 77 4.82 -7.12 9.41
N ARG A 78 4.17 -6.05 9.88
CA ARG A 78 4.80 -4.78 10.18
C ARG A 78 4.48 -4.44 11.62
N VAL A 79 5.47 -3.96 12.35
CA VAL A 79 5.23 -3.35 13.66
C VAL A 79 4.97 -1.87 13.39
N LEU A 80 3.74 -1.44 13.64
CA LEU A 80 3.33 -0.05 13.51
C LEU A 80 3.66 0.71 14.79
N HIS A 81 4.30 1.86 14.64
CA HIS A 81 4.41 2.85 15.72
C HIS A 81 3.07 3.57 15.88
N LEU A 82 2.21 3.06 16.77
CA LEU A 82 0.85 3.58 16.94
C LEU A 82 0.80 5.07 17.29
N GLU A 83 1.81 5.60 18.00
CA GLU A 83 1.99 7.06 18.20
C GLU A 83 1.98 7.84 16.88
N GLU A 84 2.75 7.39 15.89
CA GLU A 84 2.91 8.10 14.62
C GLU A 84 1.62 8.04 13.81
N VAL A 85 1.00 6.86 13.78
CA VAL A 85 -0.28 6.65 13.10
C VAL A 85 -1.38 7.51 13.73
N GLN A 86 -1.43 7.57 15.06
CA GLN A 86 -2.37 8.42 15.79
C GLN A 86 -2.17 9.90 15.43
N LYS A 87 -0.93 10.41 15.50
CA LYS A 87 -0.62 11.82 15.15
C LYS A 87 -1.06 12.18 13.73
N ARG A 88 -0.91 11.26 12.77
CA ARG A 88 -1.38 11.46 11.40
C ARG A 88 -2.91 11.55 11.34
N LEU A 89 -3.61 10.61 11.98
CA LEU A 89 -5.07 10.48 11.92
C LEU A 89 -5.82 11.56 12.72
N GLN A 90 -5.25 12.02 13.83
CA GLN A 90 -5.83 13.06 14.68
C GLN A 90 -6.02 14.42 14.00
N LYS A 91 -5.39 14.62 12.83
CA LYS A 91 -5.63 15.80 11.99
C LYS A 91 -7.03 15.81 11.36
N SER A 92 -7.70 14.66 11.30
CA SER A 92 -9.00 14.52 10.62
C SER A 92 -10.08 13.88 11.49
N VAL A 93 -9.72 13.01 12.44
CA VAL A 93 -10.70 12.28 13.26
C VAL A 93 -10.22 12.12 14.71
N LEU A 94 -11.16 11.96 15.64
CA LEU A 94 -10.82 11.59 17.00
C LEU A 94 -10.32 10.13 17.03
N VAL A 95 -9.16 9.93 17.65
CA VAL A 95 -8.52 8.61 17.76
C VAL A 95 -8.37 8.23 19.22
N GLN A 96 -8.97 7.11 19.60
CA GLN A 96 -8.74 6.47 20.89
C GLN A 96 -7.55 5.53 20.76
N LYS A 97 -6.70 5.53 21.79
CA LYS A 97 -5.47 4.75 21.79
C LYS A 97 -5.35 3.93 23.07
N THR A 98 -4.83 2.72 22.91
CA THR A 98 -4.23 1.91 23.98
C THR A 98 -2.80 1.52 23.60
N PRO A 99 -2.03 0.87 24.48
CA PRO A 99 -0.72 0.32 24.11
C PRO A 99 -0.75 -0.69 22.96
N TYR A 100 -1.91 -1.30 22.68
CA TYR A 100 -2.02 -2.42 21.74
C TYR A 100 -2.80 -2.09 20.47
N LEU A 101 -3.63 -1.05 20.47
CA LEU A 101 -4.48 -0.70 19.33
C LEU A 101 -4.86 0.78 19.27
N LEU A 102 -5.30 1.19 18.09
CA LEU A 102 -6.04 2.42 17.83
C LEU A 102 -7.49 2.10 17.47
N SER A 103 -8.43 2.91 17.95
CA SER A 103 -9.85 2.84 17.58
C SER A 103 -10.32 4.22 17.14
N PHE A 104 -10.93 4.32 15.97
CA PHE A 104 -11.42 5.59 15.42
C PHE A 104 -12.60 5.36 14.46
N LEU A 105 -13.38 6.40 14.22
CA LEU A 105 -14.54 6.38 13.33
C LEU A 105 -14.25 7.24 12.10
N ILE A 106 -14.56 6.71 10.90
CA ILE A 106 -14.54 7.45 9.64
C ILE A 106 -15.88 7.21 8.97
N ASP A 107 -16.65 8.27 8.79
CA ASP A 107 -18.04 8.19 8.33
C ASP A 107 -18.82 7.17 9.20
N GLU A 108 -19.41 6.14 8.61
CA GLU A 108 -20.08 5.05 9.32
C GLU A 108 -19.15 3.87 9.73
N TYR A 109 -17.86 3.90 9.37
CA TYR A 109 -16.94 2.78 9.54
C TYR A 109 -16.04 2.94 10.76
N ARG A 110 -16.19 2.04 11.74
CA ARG A 110 -15.31 2.01 12.91
C ARG A 110 -14.10 1.12 12.63
N PHE A 111 -12.92 1.71 12.76
CA PHE A 111 -11.64 1.02 12.66
C PHE A 111 -11.14 0.59 14.04
N VAL A 112 -10.57 -0.61 14.09
CA VAL A 112 -9.72 -1.08 15.19
C VAL A 112 -8.41 -1.57 14.59
N LEU A 113 -7.32 -0.83 14.76
CA LEU A 113 -6.01 -1.12 14.18
C LEU A 113 -5.05 -1.62 15.28
N PHE A 114 -4.44 -2.78 15.06
CA PHE A 114 -3.48 -3.38 15.98
C PHE A 114 -2.04 -3.01 15.64
N THR A 115 -1.13 -3.15 16.61
CA THR A 115 0.31 -2.91 16.43
C THR A 115 0.95 -3.72 15.31
N ASP A 116 0.44 -4.91 14.99
CA ASP A 116 0.95 -5.77 13.92
C ASP A 116 0.36 -5.45 12.53
N GLY A 117 -0.40 -4.35 12.43
CA GLY A 117 -1.06 -3.89 11.21
C GLY A 117 -2.35 -4.61 10.88
N ARG A 118 -2.78 -5.62 11.66
CA ARG A 118 -4.14 -6.14 11.50
C ARG A 118 -5.15 -5.04 11.78
N ALA A 119 -6.28 -5.09 11.11
CA ALA A 119 -7.39 -4.19 11.38
C ALA A 119 -8.73 -4.91 11.35
N PHE A 120 -9.66 -4.43 12.17
CA PHE A 120 -11.09 -4.65 11.97
C PHE A 120 -11.73 -3.39 11.41
N ILE A 121 -12.54 -3.57 10.38
CA ILE A 121 -13.38 -2.51 9.82
C ILE A 121 -14.82 -2.94 10.04
N HIS A 122 -15.44 -2.32 11.04
CA HIS A 122 -16.85 -2.49 11.35
C HIS A 122 -17.70 -1.59 10.45
N GLY A 123 -18.95 -1.97 10.23
CA GLY A 123 -19.89 -1.24 9.38
C GLY A 123 -19.99 -1.79 7.96
N THR A 124 -19.21 -2.83 7.61
CA THR A 124 -19.30 -3.49 6.30
C THR A 124 -18.93 -4.97 6.35
N ASN A 125 -19.54 -5.76 5.47
CA ASN A 125 -19.11 -7.11 5.10
C ASN A 125 -18.48 -7.15 3.70
N ASP A 126 -18.41 -6.01 3.00
CA ASP A 126 -17.79 -5.92 1.68
C ASP A 126 -16.28 -5.77 1.81
N VAL A 127 -15.57 -6.82 1.43
CA VAL A 127 -14.11 -6.90 1.42
C VAL A 127 -13.48 -5.79 0.56
N LYS A 128 -14.10 -5.40 -0.55
CA LYS A 128 -13.57 -4.35 -1.44
C LYS A 128 -13.61 -2.98 -0.76
N ILE A 129 -14.73 -2.66 -0.10
CA ILE A 129 -14.88 -1.41 0.68
C ILE A 129 -13.85 -1.38 1.80
N ALA A 130 -13.77 -2.46 2.58
CA ALA A 130 -12.80 -2.59 3.67
C ALA A 130 -11.35 -2.41 3.19
N LYS A 131 -10.94 -3.08 2.10
CA LYS A 131 -9.59 -2.94 1.53
C LYS A 131 -9.29 -1.51 1.09
N ARG A 132 -10.23 -0.86 0.41
CA ARG A 132 -10.09 0.54 -0.03
C ARG A 132 -9.91 1.49 1.15
N LEU A 133 -10.74 1.33 2.18
CA LEU A 133 -10.68 2.10 3.42
C LEU A 133 -9.34 1.90 4.15
N TYR A 134 -8.89 0.67 4.30
CA TYR A 134 -7.60 0.37 4.91
C TYR A 134 -6.44 0.98 4.12
N ALA A 135 -6.42 0.83 2.80
CA ALA A 135 -5.37 1.41 1.96
C ALA A 135 -5.34 2.94 2.02
N LYS A 136 -6.50 3.59 2.11
CA LYS A 136 -6.61 5.05 2.17
C LYS A 136 -6.08 5.65 3.47
N TYR A 137 -6.39 5.02 4.61
CA TYR A 137 -6.13 5.62 5.92
C TYR A 137 -4.94 5.02 6.67
N ILE A 138 -4.59 3.76 6.38
CA ILE A 138 -3.47 3.07 7.03
C ILE A 138 -2.26 2.96 6.09
N GLY A 139 -2.52 2.75 4.80
CA GLY A 139 -1.50 2.68 3.75
C GLY A 139 -0.59 3.90 3.63
#